data_AF-A0A7C1WS67-F1
#
_entry.id   AF-A0A7C1WS67-F1
#
_cell.length_a   1.000
_cell.length_b   1.000
_cell.length_c   1.000
_cell.angle_alpha   90.00
_cell.angle_beta   90.00
_cell.angle_gamma   90.00
#
_symmetry.space_group_name_H-M   'P 1'
#
loop_
_entity.id
_entity.type
_entity.pdbx_description
1 polymer ?
#
loop_
_entity_poly.entity_id
_entity_poly.type
_entity_poly.pdbx_seq_one_letter_code
_entity_poly.pdbx_strand_id
1 'polypeptide(L)'
;MALKKYKILFVTSEVVPFMKTGGLADVSASLPQKLSEMGHEVRIVVPKYGAVDDRKFRIHEVVRLKDLQIKIGEKDVVFSIRSCFLPGQRIRVQIYFLDNDEYFGSRKSLYVDPETGKDYKDNNERFILMANSVFELISKLGWIPDIIHLNDWQCGLIPAYLKTKYANDEQFSKFKTLFTIHNLAYQGMFPKSSFYKTGLPEELNSEDGIE
;
A
#
# COMPACT_ATOMS: atom_id res chain seq x y z
N MET A 1 10.70 8.77 -31.76
CA MET A 1 9.72 7.78 -31.25
C MET A 1 9.04 8.39 -30.03
N ALA A 2 7.71 8.36 -29.94
CA ALA A 2 7.05 8.73 -28.69
C ALA A 2 7.46 7.73 -27.60
N LEU A 3 7.85 8.23 -26.42
CA LEU A 3 8.16 7.39 -25.27
C LEU A 3 6.95 6.52 -24.92
N LYS A 4 7.17 5.22 -24.69
CA LYS A 4 6.10 4.31 -24.28
C LYS A 4 5.50 4.78 -22.97
N LYS A 5 4.18 4.98 -22.96
CA LYS A 5 3.41 5.36 -21.77
C LYS A 5 3.09 4.12 -20.94
N TYR A 6 3.38 4.18 -19.64
CA TYR A 6 3.08 3.12 -18.67
C TYR A 6 2.07 3.62 -17.65
N LYS A 7 1.25 2.70 -17.13
CA LYS A 7 0.44 2.84 -15.93
C LYS A 7 1.22 2.29 -14.74
N ILE A 8 1.43 3.12 -13.73
CA ILE A 8 2.28 2.79 -12.58
C ILE A 8 1.45 2.95 -11.31
N LEU A 9 1.28 1.87 -10.56
CA LEU A 9 0.71 1.91 -9.22
C LEU A 9 1.85 1.97 -8.20
N PHE A 10 2.06 3.14 -7.60
CA PHE A 10 3.08 3.36 -6.58
C PHE A 10 2.49 3.06 -5.20
N VAL A 11 2.98 2.03 -4.52
CA VAL A 11 2.51 1.62 -3.20
C VAL A 11 3.58 1.97 -2.18
N THR A 12 3.18 2.69 -1.13
CA THR A 12 4.09 3.22 -0.12
C THR A 12 3.36 3.33 1.22
N SER A 13 4.11 3.37 2.31
CA SER A 13 3.56 3.65 3.63
C SER A 13 3.55 5.15 3.97
N GLU A 14 4.23 6.00 3.22
CA GLU A 14 4.30 7.44 3.49
C GLU A 14 4.32 8.27 2.22
N VAL A 15 3.75 9.48 2.27
CA VAL A 15 3.79 10.43 1.14
C VAL A 15 3.55 11.85 1.64
N VAL A 16 4.43 12.78 1.26
CA VAL A 16 4.20 14.21 1.54
C VAL A 16 3.10 14.79 0.65
N PRO A 17 2.30 15.76 1.12
CA PRO A 17 2.32 16.39 2.44
C PRO A 17 1.42 15.71 3.49
N PHE A 18 0.97 14.48 3.25
CA PHE A 18 -0.02 13.81 4.07
C PHE A 18 0.60 13.17 5.32
N MET A 19 1.69 12.43 5.13
CA MET A 19 2.38 11.77 6.21
C MET A 19 3.88 11.62 5.91
N LYS A 20 4.71 11.87 6.91
CA LYS A 20 6.17 11.81 6.80
C LYS A 20 6.82 11.46 8.15
N THR A 21 7.67 10.46 8.13
CA THR A 21 8.66 10.16 9.18
C THR A 21 10.09 10.30 8.67
N GLY A 22 10.31 10.15 7.36
CA GLY A 22 11.64 10.23 6.76
C GLY A 22 11.65 10.53 5.25
N GLY A 23 12.76 10.20 4.60
CA GLY A 23 12.98 10.49 3.18
C GLY A 23 12.09 9.71 2.21
N LEU A 24 11.57 8.55 2.63
CA LEU A 24 10.61 7.75 1.84
C LEU A 24 9.40 8.58 1.41
N ALA A 25 8.87 9.42 2.30
CA ALA A 25 7.70 10.25 2.03
C ALA A 25 7.96 11.28 0.92
N ASP A 26 9.18 11.85 0.88
CA ASP A 26 9.58 12.81 -0.14
C ASP A 26 9.67 12.14 -1.51
N VAL A 27 10.36 10.98 -1.58
CA VAL A 27 10.48 10.19 -2.82
C VAL A 27 9.09 9.77 -3.33
N SER A 28 8.22 9.36 -2.41
CA SER A 28 6.86 8.92 -2.71
C SER A 28 5.95 10.02 -3.26
N ALA A 29 6.32 11.29 -3.11
CA ALA A 29 5.63 12.39 -3.79
C ALA A 29 6.36 12.80 -5.08
N SER A 30 7.68 12.98 -5.00
CA SER A 30 8.46 13.57 -6.10
C SER A 30 8.59 12.64 -7.30
N LEU A 31 8.84 11.34 -7.08
CA LEU A 31 9.02 10.39 -8.17
C LEU A 31 7.72 10.14 -8.94
N PRO A 32 6.57 9.86 -8.30
CA PRO A 32 5.28 9.76 -9.01
C PRO A 32 4.91 11.01 -9.80
N GLN A 33 5.16 12.19 -9.24
CA GLN A 33 4.95 13.46 -9.94
C GLN A 33 5.86 13.55 -11.17
N LYS A 34 7.14 13.22 -11.03
CA LYS A 34 8.09 13.29 -12.15
C LYS A 34 7.76 12.30 -13.27
N LEU A 35 7.41 11.07 -12.93
CA LEU A 35 6.97 10.06 -13.88
C LEU A 35 5.70 10.50 -14.63
N SER A 36 4.78 11.15 -13.91
CA SER A 36 3.58 11.72 -14.54
C SER A 36 3.92 12.85 -15.51
N GLU A 37 4.85 13.75 -15.14
CA GLU A 37 5.36 14.81 -16.04
C GLU A 37 6.01 14.23 -17.31
N MET A 38 6.63 13.05 -17.21
CA MET A 38 7.19 12.31 -18.35
C MET A 38 6.12 11.63 -19.23
N GLY A 39 4.84 11.78 -18.87
CA GLY A 39 3.70 11.29 -19.64
C GLY A 39 3.12 9.95 -19.18
N HIS A 40 3.68 9.33 -18.13
CA HIS A 40 3.14 8.11 -17.53
C HIS A 40 1.84 8.40 -16.77
N GLU A 41 0.98 7.39 -16.60
CA GLU A 41 -0.18 7.50 -15.70
C GLU A 41 0.19 6.89 -14.35
N VAL A 42 0.36 7.73 -13.33
CA VAL A 42 0.78 7.26 -12.00
C VAL A 42 -0.35 7.45 -11.00
N ARG A 43 -0.57 6.42 -10.18
CA ARG A 43 -1.48 6.48 -9.02
C ARG A 43 -0.73 6.00 -7.79
N ILE A 44 -1.03 6.58 -6.63
CA ILE A 44 -0.39 6.24 -5.36
C ILE A 44 -1.40 5.52 -4.46
N VAL A 45 -0.97 4.49 -3.75
CA VAL A 45 -1.71 3.87 -2.64
C VAL A 45 -0.91 4.06 -1.36
N VAL A 46 -1.57 4.58 -0.33
CA VAL A 46 -0.99 4.81 1.00
C VAL A 46 -2.04 4.59 2.08
N PRO A 47 -1.68 4.16 3.30
CA PRO A 47 -2.62 4.13 4.42
C PRO A 47 -3.10 5.53 4.82
N LYS A 48 -4.36 5.61 5.27
CA LYS A 48 -4.97 6.82 5.81
C LYS A 48 -4.71 6.92 7.31
N TYR A 49 -3.56 7.44 7.68
CA TYR A 49 -3.24 7.67 9.09
C TYR A 49 -4.12 8.77 9.71
N GLY A 50 -4.33 8.71 11.03
CA GLY A 50 -5.16 9.65 11.78
C GLY A 50 -4.80 11.12 11.62
N ALA A 51 -3.54 11.45 11.37
CA ALA A 51 -3.10 12.83 11.18
C ALA A 51 -3.47 13.43 9.80
N VAL A 52 -4.00 12.63 8.88
CA VAL A 52 -4.40 13.09 7.55
C VAL A 52 -5.74 13.83 7.64
N ASP A 53 -5.72 15.13 7.36
CA ASP A 53 -6.91 15.99 7.38
C ASP A 53 -7.70 15.92 6.07
N ASP A 54 -8.87 15.28 6.12
CA ASP A 54 -9.77 15.10 4.98
C ASP A 54 -10.22 16.43 4.35
N ARG A 55 -10.53 17.45 5.17
CA ARG A 55 -11.04 18.73 4.69
C ARG A 55 -9.95 19.53 4.01
N LYS A 56 -8.77 19.59 4.64
CA LYS A 56 -7.59 20.29 4.10
C LYS A 56 -7.21 19.76 2.73
N PHE A 57 -7.22 18.44 2.55
CA PHE A 57 -6.78 17.80 1.32
C PHE A 57 -7.90 17.42 0.35
N ARG A 58 -9.16 17.71 0.69
CA ARG A 58 -10.34 17.36 -0.12
C ARG A 58 -10.35 15.87 -0.45
N ILE A 59 -10.22 15.05 0.59
CA ILE A 59 -10.28 13.59 0.47
C ILE A 59 -11.75 13.18 0.34
N HIS A 60 -12.05 12.42 -0.70
CA HIS A 60 -13.41 12.01 -1.04
C HIS A 60 -13.56 10.50 -0.93
N GLU A 61 -14.72 10.04 -0.46
CA GLU A 61 -15.11 8.64 -0.54
C GLU A 61 -15.20 8.19 -2.01
N VAL A 62 -14.78 6.95 -2.28
CA VAL A 62 -15.00 6.29 -3.56
C VAL A 62 -16.09 5.26 -3.37
N VAL A 63 -17.31 5.53 -3.84
CA VAL A 63 -18.52 4.74 -3.55
C VAL A 63 -18.33 3.24 -3.76
N ARG A 64 -17.66 2.83 -4.85
CA ARG A 64 -17.43 1.40 -5.17
C ARG A 64 -16.33 0.72 -4.36
N LEU A 65 -15.61 1.47 -3.54
CA LEU A 65 -14.51 1.00 -2.69
C LEU A 65 -14.82 1.25 -1.20
N LYS A 66 -16.11 1.34 -0.86
CA LYS A 66 -16.57 1.55 0.51
C LYS A 66 -16.92 0.22 1.16
N ASP A 67 -16.62 0.12 2.46
CA ASP A 67 -16.99 -0.99 3.35
C ASP A 67 -16.63 -2.39 2.76
N LEU A 68 -15.47 -2.48 2.13
CA LEU A 68 -14.90 -3.72 1.62
C LEU A 68 -14.50 -4.60 2.81
N GLN A 69 -14.74 -5.89 2.69
CA GLN A 69 -14.51 -6.86 3.77
C GLN A 69 -13.45 -7.86 3.34
N ILE A 70 -12.47 -8.10 4.21
CA ILE A 70 -11.49 -9.17 4.07
C ILE A 70 -11.28 -9.88 5.40
N LYS A 71 -10.67 -11.06 5.34
CA LYS A 71 -10.25 -11.80 6.53
C LYS A 71 -8.74 -11.71 6.73
N ILE A 72 -8.32 -11.38 7.95
CA ILE A 72 -6.91 -11.40 8.37
C ILE A 72 -6.79 -12.36 9.55
N GLY A 73 -6.22 -13.54 9.29
CA GLY A 73 -6.27 -14.66 10.23
C GLY A 73 -7.72 -15.06 10.53
N GLU A 74 -8.14 -14.90 11.78
CA GLU A 74 -9.51 -15.19 12.22
C GLU A 74 -10.42 -13.96 12.26
N LYS A 75 -9.86 -12.76 12.02
CA LYS A 75 -10.56 -11.49 12.18
C LYS A 75 -11.16 -11.02 10.87
N ASP A 76 -12.44 -10.65 10.89
CA ASP A 76 -13.09 -9.91 9.81
C ASP A 76 -12.71 -8.43 9.92
N VAL A 77 -12.18 -7.88 8.82
CA VAL A 77 -11.69 -6.50 8.76
C VAL A 77 -12.44 -5.77 7.64
N VAL A 78 -13.10 -4.69 8.02
CA VAL A 78 -13.78 -3.78 7.10
C VAL A 78 -12.86 -2.58 6.81
N PHE A 79 -12.71 -2.21 5.55
CA PHE A 79 -11.95 -1.04 5.16
C PHE A 79 -12.61 -0.34 3.97
N SER A 80 -12.24 0.93 3.77
CA SER A 80 -12.65 1.70 2.61
C SER A 80 -11.42 2.24 1.89
N ILE A 81 -11.59 2.68 0.65
CA ILE A 81 -10.58 3.44 -0.07
C ILE A 81 -11.15 4.82 -0.40
N ARG A 82 -10.50 5.84 0.11
CA ARG A 82 -10.78 7.24 -0.23
C ARG A 82 -9.76 7.74 -1.24
N SER A 83 -10.02 8.88 -1.84
CA SER A 83 -9.13 9.40 -2.88
C SER A 83 -9.06 10.92 -2.91
N CYS A 84 -7.91 11.44 -3.32
CA CYS A 84 -7.72 12.84 -3.69
C CYS A 84 -6.61 12.93 -4.74
N PHE A 85 -6.23 14.14 -5.12
CA PHE A 85 -5.02 14.36 -5.92
C PHE A 85 -3.88 14.82 -5.03
N LEU A 86 -2.65 14.40 -5.36
CA LEU A 86 -1.43 14.95 -4.76
C LEU A 86 -1.43 16.47 -4.94
N PRO A 87 -1.27 17.27 -3.88
CA PRO A 87 -1.20 18.72 -3.98
C PRO A 87 0.00 19.16 -4.84
N GLY A 88 -0.25 19.91 -5.90
CA GLY A 88 0.78 20.38 -6.82
C GLY A 88 0.17 21.06 -8.04
N GLN A 89 0.93 21.95 -8.69
CA GLN A 89 0.38 22.85 -9.72
C GLN A 89 0.46 22.30 -11.15
N ARG A 90 1.38 21.37 -11.46
CA ARG A 90 1.71 21.02 -12.85
C ARG A 90 0.98 19.81 -13.41
N ILE A 91 0.81 18.75 -12.61
CA ILE A 91 0.16 17.52 -13.05
C ILE A 91 -0.57 16.86 -11.88
N ARG A 92 -1.74 16.29 -12.17
CA ARG A 92 -2.57 15.61 -11.19
C ARG A 92 -2.13 14.17 -11.05
N VAL A 93 -1.63 13.80 -9.87
CA VAL A 93 -1.36 12.41 -9.49
C VAL A 93 -2.48 11.95 -8.58
N GLN A 94 -3.19 10.89 -8.97
CA GLN A 94 -4.27 10.32 -8.15
C GLN A 94 -3.68 9.60 -6.94
N ILE A 95 -4.22 9.86 -5.75
CA ILE A 95 -3.87 9.13 -4.52
C ILE A 95 -5.11 8.40 -4.03
N TYR A 96 -4.89 7.16 -3.59
CA TYR A 96 -5.83 6.31 -2.88
C TYR A 96 -5.36 6.10 -1.46
N PHE A 97 -6.25 6.38 -0.51
CA PHE A 97 -6.04 6.24 0.91
C PHE A 97 -6.77 5.00 1.40
N LEU A 98 -6.01 4.02 1.90
CA LEU A 98 -6.58 2.88 2.62
C LEU A 98 -7.08 3.35 3.98
N ASP A 99 -8.40 3.41 4.11
CA ASP A 99 -9.08 3.91 5.29
C ASP A 99 -9.57 2.75 6.17
N ASN A 100 -8.96 2.63 7.34
CA ASN A 100 -9.38 1.76 8.42
C ASN A 100 -9.01 2.45 9.75
N ASP A 101 -10.02 2.77 10.54
CA ASP A 101 -9.83 3.58 11.75
C ASP A 101 -9.02 2.84 12.83
N GLU A 102 -9.25 1.54 13.01
CA GLU A 102 -8.55 0.73 14.02
C GLU A 102 -7.03 0.60 13.74
N TYR A 103 -6.68 0.39 12.48
CA TYR A 103 -5.31 0.14 12.04
C TYR A 103 -4.54 1.41 11.72
N PHE A 104 -5.18 2.47 11.24
CA PHE A 104 -4.46 3.68 10.80
C PHE A 104 -5.02 4.98 11.40
N GLY A 105 -6.34 5.12 11.52
CA GLY A 105 -6.99 6.37 11.94
C GLY A 105 -6.82 6.73 13.41
N SER A 106 -6.84 5.74 14.30
CA SER A 106 -6.95 5.94 15.75
C SER A 106 -5.61 6.16 16.49
N ARG A 107 -4.50 6.33 15.77
CA ARG A 107 -3.14 6.27 16.35
C ARG A 107 -2.32 7.54 16.16
N LYS A 108 -1.40 7.75 17.11
CA LYS A 108 -0.52 8.93 17.19
C LYS A 108 0.70 8.85 16.26
N SER A 109 1.06 7.67 15.76
CA SER A 109 2.26 7.45 14.93
C SER A 109 2.03 6.34 13.88
N LEU A 110 2.99 6.18 12.96
CA LEU A 110 2.87 5.25 11.84
C LEU A 110 3.21 3.82 12.23
N TYR A 111 4.37 3.58 12.85
CA TYR A 111 4.89 2.22 13.07
C TYR A 111 5.14 1.90 14.55
N VAL A 112 5.60 2.90 15.31
CA VAL A 112 6.13 2.77 16.67
C VAL A 112 5.26 3.53 17.64
N ASP A 113 4.79 2.88 18.70
CA ASP A 113 4.09 3.54 19.79
C ASP A 113 4.98 4.60 20.46
N PRO A 114 4.61 5.90 20.43
CA PRO A 114 5.43 6.97 20.99
C PRO A 114 5.60 6.88 22.51
N GLU A 115 4.73 6.16 23.22
CA GLU A 115 4.81 6.01 24.67
C GLU A 115 5.80 4.91 25.08
N THR A 116 5.92 3.85 24.27
CA THR A 116 6.79 2.70 24.59
C THR A 116 8.07 2.66 23.76
N GLY A 117 8.12 3.39 22.63
CA GLY A 117 9.21 3.33 21.67
C GLY A 117 9.30 2.01 20.91
N LYS A 118 8.29 1.13 21.00
CA LYS A 118 8.24 -0.17 20.33
C LYS A 118 7.27 -0.18 19.16
N ASP A 119 7.52 -1.04 18.19
CA ASP A 119 6.58 -1.28 17.09
C ASP A 119 5.20 -1.67 17.61
N TYR A 120 4.15 -1.17 16.93
CA TYR A 120 2.80 -1.63 17.17
C TYR A 120 2.70 -3.14 16.88
N LYS A 121 2.15 -3.89 17.85
CA LYS A 121 2.09 -5.36 17.82
C LYS A 121 1.32 -5.93 16.62
N ASP A 122 0.43 -5.14 16.05
CA ASP A 122 -0.42 -5.48 14.91
C ASP A 122 0.10 -4.91 13.59
N ASN A 123 1.35 -4.41 13.53
CA ASN A 123 1.98 -3.97 12.28
C ASN A 123 1.89 -5.02 11.16
N ASN A 124 1.98 -6.31 11.50
CA ASN A 124 1.73 -7.40 10.56
C ASN A 124 0.33 -7.30 9.94
N GLU A 125 -0.73 -7.21 10.73
CA GLU A 125 -2.11 -7.12 10.25
C GLU A 125 -2.34 -5.86 9.42
N ARG A 126 -1.76 -4.74 9.82
CA ARG A 126 -1.90 -3.45 9.13
C ARG A 126 -1.34 -3.51 7.72
N PHE A 127 -0.16 -4.08 7.54
CA PHE A 127 0.48 -4.18 6.23
C PHE A 127 -0.01 -5.40 5.41
N ILE A 128 -0.57 -6.43 6.07
CA ILE A 128 -1.42 -7.44 5.40
C ILE A 128 -2.66 -6.76 4.80
N LEU A 129 -3.36 -5.90 5.55
CA LEU A 129 -4.51 -5.14 5.04
C LEU A 129 -4.09 -4.27 3.85
N MET A 130 -2.96 -3.57 3.95
CA MET A 130 -2.42 -2.77 2.85
C MET A 130 -2.19 -3.61 1.59
N ALA A 131 -1.54 -4.76 1.72
CA ALA A 131 -1.29 -5.65 0.59
C ALA A 131 -2.59 -6.14 -0.06
N ASN A 132 -3.57 -6.62 0.71
CA ASN A 132 -4.86 -7.07 0.17
C ASN A 132 -5.66 -5.93 -0.47
N SER A 133 -5.60 -4.72 0.10
CA SER A 133 -6.32 -3.55 -0.43
C SER A 133 -5.88 -3.16 -1.84
N VAL A 134 -4.62 -3.44 -2.22
CA VAL A 134 -4.10 -3.18 -3.57
C VAL A 134 -4.80 -4.05 -4.60
N PHE A 135 -5.03 -5.33 -4.30
CA PHE A 135 -5.72 -6.24 -5.21
C PHE A 135 -7.21 -5.89 -5.33
N GLU A 136 -7.87 -5.60 -4.19
CA GLU A 136 -9.27 -5.11 -4.20
C GLU A 136 -9.41 -3.81 -5.00
N LEU A 137 -8.49 -2.86 -4.84
CA LEU A 137 -8.47 -1.61 -5.60
C LEU A 137 -8.42 -1.87 -7.11
N ILE A 138 -7.50 -2.74 -7.57
CA ILE A 138 -7.33 -3.06 -8.99
C ILE A 138 -8.59 -3.73 -9.54
N SER A 139 -9.13 -4.74 -8.84
CA SER A 139 -10.33 -5.46 -9.28
C SER A 139 -11.57 -4.55 -9.35
N LYS A 140 -11.82 -3.73 -8.33
CA LYS A 140 -13.03 -2.89 -8.26
C LYS A 140 -12.96 -1.64 -9.14
N LEU A 141 -11.76 -1.06 -9.36
CA LEU A 141 -11.61 0.07 -10.26
C LEU A 141 -11.59 -0.33 -11.74
N GLY A 142 -11.15 -1.56 -12.05
CA GLY A 142 -10.88 -1.99 -13.43
C GLY A 142 -9.70 -1.26 -14.07
N TRP A 143 -8.92 -0.50 -13.27
CA TRP A 143 -7.70 0.13 -13.72
C TRP A 143 -6.52 -0.79 -13.45
N ILE A 144 -6.08 -1.48 -14.49
CA ILE A 144 -4.96 -2.43 -14.41
C ILE A 144 -3.66 -1.67 -14.71
N PRO A 145 -2.69 -1.62 -13.77
CA PRO A 145 -1.39 -1.02 -14.02
C PRO A 145 -0.57 -1.88 -14.99
N ASP A 146 0.52 -1.35 -15.52
CA ASP A 146 1.58 -2.14 -16.16
C ASP A 146 2.62 -2.57 -15.11
N ILE A 147 2.87 -1.70 -14.12
CA ILE A 147 3.86 -1.89 -13.05
C ILE A 147 3.25 -1.50 -11.71
N ILE A 148 3.45 -2.34 -10.69
CA ILE A 148 3.26 -1.97 -9.28
C ILE A 148 4.64 -1.72 -8.67
N HIS A 149 4.93 -0.48 -8.30
CA HIS A 149 6.16 -0.07 -7.65
C HIS A 149 5.98 -0.06 -6.14
N LEU A 150 6.64 -1.01 -5.48
CA LEU A 150 6.55 -1.33 -4.07
C LEU A 150 7.73 -0.72 -3.32
N ASN A 151 7.46 -0.04 -2.20
CA ASN A 151 8.47 0.68 -1.44
C ASN A 151 8.55 0.13 -0.01
N ASP A 152 9.71 -0.44 0.32
CA ASP A 152 10.05 -1.04 1.60
C ASP A 152 9.15 -2.21 2.07
N TRP A 153 9.52 -2.77 3.22
CA TRP A 153 8.96 -4.00 3.80
C TRP A 153 7.44 -3.96 3.99
N GLN A 154 6.84 -2.78 4.19
CA GLN A 154 5.40 -2.61 4.32
C GLN A 154 4.67 -3.15 3.07
N CYS A 155 5.32 -3.10 1.90
CA CYS A 155 4.80 -3.61 0.64
C CYS A 155 5.24 -5.05 0.33
N GLY A 156 6.01 -5.70 1.22
CA GLY A 156 6.71 -6.97 1.01
C GLY A 156 5.82 -8.16 0.67
N LEU A 157 4.57 -8.17 1.14
CA LEU A 157 3.63 -9.28 0.89
C LEU A 157 2.99 -9.23 -0.51
N ILE A 158 3.01 -8.08 -1.20
CA ILE A 158 2.32 -7.92 -2.49
C ILE A 158 2.87 -8.87 -3.56
N PRO A 159 4.20 -9.00 -3.77
CA PRO A 159 4.74 -9.97 -4.71
C PRO A 159 4.42 -11.43 -4.35
N ALA A 160 4.40 -11.75 -3.05
CA ALA A 160 4.06 -13.08 -2.57
C ALA A 160 2.59 -13.42 -2.90
N TYR A 161 1.65 -12.52 -2.62
CA TYR A 161 0.26 -12.69 -3.01
C TYR A 161 0.07 -12.83 -4.52
N LEU A 162 0.77 -12.01 -5.31
CA LEU A 162 0.72 -12.09 -6.76
C LEU A 162 1.15 -13.47 -7.30
N LYS A 163 2.22 -14.05 -6.72
CA LYS A 163 2.76 -15.35 -7.13
C LYS A 163 2.02 -16.57 -6.56
N THR A 164 1.12 -16.37 -5.60
CA THR A 164 0.41 -17.47 -4.93
C THR A 164 -1.09 -17.33 -5.11
N LYS A 165 -1.74 -16.52 -4.26
CA LYS A 165 -3.20 -16.31 -4.24
C LYS A 165 -3.76 -15.91 -5.60
N TYR A 166 -2.99 -15.13 -6.36
CA TYR A 166 -3.43 -14.56 -7.63
C TYR A 166 -2.66 -15.10 -8.85
N ALA A 167 -1.90 -16.18 -8.69
CA ALA A 167 -1.01 -16.70 -9.75
C ALA A 167 -1.75 -17.07 -11.04
N ASN A 168 -2.98 -17.59 -10.91
CA ASN A 168 -3.80 -18.07 -12.00
C ASN A 168 -4.90 -17.08 -12.42
N ASP A 169 -4.90 -15.87 -11.87
CA ASP A 169 -5.89 -14.86 -12.19
C ASP A 169 -5.46 -14.07 -13.44
N GLU A 170 -6.32 -14.08 -14.47
CA GLU A 170 -6.02 -13.43 -15.74
C GLU A 170 -5.85 -11.91 -15.59
N GLN A 171 -6.59 -11.26 -14.69
CA GLN A 171 -6.47 -9.83 -14.43
C GLN A 171 -5.10 -9.51 -13.81
N PHE A 172 -4.67 -10.29 -12.82
CA PHE A 172 -3.44 -10.03 -12.08
C PHE A 172 -2.16 -10.47 -12.83
N SER A 173 -2.29 -11.33 -13.84
CA SER A 173 -1.18 -11.69 -14.74
C SER A 173 -0.64 -10.54 -15.62
N LYS A 174 -1.39 -9.43 -15.73
CA LYS A 174 -1.17 -8.36 -16.72
C LYS A 174 -0.14 -7.30 -16.31
N PHE A 175 0.39 -7.34 -15.08
CA PHE A 175 1.39 -6.40 -14.59
C PHE A 175 2.62 -7.08 -14.01
N LYS A 176 3.68 -6.29 -13.81
CA LYS A 176 4.90 -6.69 -13.09
C LYS A 176 5.06 -5.89 -11.81
N THR A 177 5.84 -6.42 -10.87
CA THR A 177 6.21 -5.71 -9.64
C THR A 177 7.65 -5.19 -9.75
N LEU A 178 7.89 -3.99 -9.21
CA LEU A 178 9.20 -3.42 -8.98
C LEU A 178 9.32 -3.16 -7.48
N PHE A 179 10.34 -3.70 -6.83
CA PHE A 179 10.55 -3.50 -5.40
C PHE A 179 11.75 -2.57 -5.17
N THR A 180 11.57 -1.55 -4.33
CA THR A 180 12.63 -0.62 -3.94
C THR A 180 12.77 -0.63 -2.44
N ILE A 181 14.01 -0.86 -2.00
CA ILE A 181 14.41 -0.81 -0.60
C ILE A 181 15.05 0.55 -0.37
N HIS A 182 14.46 1.37 0.48
CA HIS A 182 15.02 2.65 0.91
C HIS A 182 15.85 2.49 2.17
N ASN A 183 15.57 1.46 2.98
CA ASN A 183 16.35 1.16 4.17
C ASN A 183 16.42 -0.33 4.50
N LEU A 184 17.61 -0.93 4.37
CA LEU A 184 17.87 -2.34 4.68
C LEU A 184 17.77 -2.68 6.17
N ALA A 185 17.79 -1.68 7.06
CA ALA A 185 17.67 -1.91 8.50
C ALA A 185 16.26 -2.34 8.92
N TYR A 186 15.23 -2.06 8.12
CA TYR A 186 13.84 -2.39 8.43
C TYR A 186 13.30 -3.43 7.44
N GLN A 187 13.11 -4.66 7.92
CA GLN A 187 12.79 -5.82 7.08
C GLN A 187 11.37 -6.37 7.30
N GLY A 188 10.66 -5.87 8.32
CA GLY A 188 9.32 -6.38 8.65
C GLY A 188 9.36 -7.77 9.29
N MET A 189 10.32 -7.99 10.20
CA MET A 189 10.45 -9.26 10.92
C MET A 189 9.33 -9.43 11.93
N PHE A 190 8.54 -10.49 11.80
CA PHE A 190 7.47 -10.85 12.73
C PHE A 190 7.65 -12.26 13.25
N PRO A 191 7.07 -12.61 14.42
CA PRO A 191 7.10 -13.98 14.90
C PRO A 191 6.46 -14.94 13.89
N LYS A 192 7.06 -16.11 13.67
CA LYS A 192 6.53 -17.18 12.81
C LYS A 192 5.07 -17.55 13.12
N SER A 193 4.68 -17.46 14.39
CA SER A 193 3.29 -17.69 14.83
C SER A 193 2.26 -16.71 14.23
N SER A 194 2.70 -15.63 13.58
CA SER A 194 1.81 -14.69 12.88
C SER A 194 1.63 -15.00 11.39
N PHE A 195 2.35 -15.98 10.84
CA PHE A 195 2.31 -16.34 9.42
C PHE A 195 0.89 -16.66 8.93
N TYR A 196 0.11 -17.40 9.73
CA TYR A 196 -1.27 -17.77 9.38
C TYR A 196 -2.16 -16.56 9.05
N LYS A 197 -1.86 -15.37 9.61
CA LYS A 197 -2.62 -14.14 9.32
C LYS A 197 -2.48 -13.68 7.89
N THR A 198 -1.38 -14.03 7.22
CA THR A 198 -1.12 -13.67 5.82
C THR A 198 -2.07 -14.40 4.87
N GLY A 199 -2.61 -15.57 5.27
CA GLY A 199 -3.39 -16.46 4.41
C GLY A 199 -2.61 -17.02 3.22
N LEU A 200 -1.27 -17.01 3.27
CA LEU A 200 -0.43 -17.68 2.28
C LEU A 200 -0.43 -19.21 2.50
N PRO A 201 -0.09 -20.01 1.46
CA PRO A 201 0.09 -21.45 1.63
C PRO A 201 1.12 -21.77 2.72
N GLU A 202 0.82 -22.75 3.57
CA GLU A 202 1.67 -23.14 4.69
C GLU A 202 3.06 -23.63 4.25
N GLU A 203 3.19 -24.14 3.02
CA GLU A 203 4.47 -24.54 2.42
C GLU A 203 5.49 -23.39 2.38
N LEU A 204 5.00 -22.14 2.30
CA LEU A 204 5.83 -20.95 2.33
C LEU A 204 6.28 -20.56 3.75
N ASN A 205 5.76 -21.20 4.80
CA ASN A 205 6.17 -20.98 6.20
C ASN A 205 7.45 -21.77 6.56
N SER A 206 8.45 -21.69 5.70
CA SER A 206 9.70 -22.44 5.73
C SER A 206 10.90 -21.52 5.52
N GLU A 207 12.10 -21.98 5.86
CA GLU A 207 13.35 -21.22 5.67
C GLU A 207 13.60 -20.88 4.18
N ASP A 208 13.17 -21.77 3.26
CA ASP A 208 13.25 -21.56 1.82
C ASP A 208 12.08 -20.70 1.26
N GLY A 209 11.14 -20.30 2.11
CA GLY A 209 9.89 -19.63 1.75
C GLY A 209 9.87 -18.14 2.12
N ILE A 210 8.92 -17.75 2.96
CA ILE A 210 8.81 -16.41 3.53
C ILE A 210 9.11 -16.51 5.02
N GLU A 211 10.23 -15.89 5.41
CA GLU A 211 10.70 -15.79 6.79
C GLU A 211 10.10 -14.60 7.54
#